data_AF-A0A0G1CD13-F1
#
_entry.id   AF-A0A0G1CD13-F1
#
_cell.length_a   1.000
_cell.length_b   1.000
_cell.length_c   1.000
_cell.angle_alpha   90.00
_cell.angle_beta   90.00
_cell.angle_gamma   90.00
#
_symmetry.space_group_name_H-M   'P 1'
#
loop_
_entity.id
_entity.type
_entity.pdbx_description
1 polymer ?
#
loop_
_entity_poly.entity_id
_entity_poly.type
_entity_poly.pdbx_seq_one_letter_code
_entity_poly.pdbx_strand_id
1 'polypeptide(L)'
;MSAETKAVLEVKSSKTGEESPEMMTQVFSSLFPGGHIPHWKRLWIKVRTLSFEIASFNQSVHFYSVIPQSFRTFLESQITSQYPKILITEVPDYLPHITRSKYLAIGNLMLASYFYYPIRTFKDFKDLDPLSSVIGVFSKFAKDESGLIQIVIEPPHFNWQHMVASMLAKGMPDPTPRAPDKTRPFPLSRLIEEKVNHSGYRTYIRIAIGAPTQAQALSQMSNLAGAFGAFALGEGNRFILKRPRLFFKKMTLAKIIKREKNHFPRHQILNTMELATLWHPPTILLAGIKNISWGRSLAGEPPPNLPVATDITEEQKSEINFFAKAEYKNTLTTFGIKKEDRRKHIYIIGKTGTGKSTLIANMAINDMRNREGVCVIDPHGDLSETILDYVPSYRLNDVVYLEPFDQEQPFWMNPLEVKNPVHKELIASGIVSIFSKLYAYSWGPRLEYILRNVILTLLEYPNSTLVMVPDLLADSNFRQRVLLKVEDKILQNFWRNEYDKMHPRLKSEAIAPIQNKVGQFVMSPTIRGFDGSHVHH
;
A
#
# COMPACT_ATOMS: atom_id res chain seq x y z
N MET A 1 2.90 33.03 -23.68
CA MET A 1 2.20 32.44 -22.52
C MET A 1 2.84 31.10 -22.19
N SER A 2 3.45 30.97 -21.01
CA SER A 2 4.04 29.69 -20.57
C SER A 2 2.97 28.60 -20.53
N ALA A 3 3.37 27.35 -20.76
CA ALA A 3 2.46 26.22 -20.57
C ALA A 3 2.15 26.12 -19.09
N GLU A 4 0.88 26.33 -18.71
CA GLU A 4 0.38 26.09 -17.37
C GLU A 4 0.74 24.66 -16.92
N THR A 5 1.36 24.55 -15.76
CA THR A 5 1.74 23.27 -15.13
C THR A 5 0.48 22.42 -14.93
N LYS A 6 0.59 21.10 -15.17
CA LYS A 6 -0.51 20.16 -14.99
C LYS A 6 -0.29 19.29 -13.75
N ALA A 7 -1.33 19.10 -12.96
CA ALA A 7 -1.40 18.10 -11.91
C ALA A 7 -1.77 16.74 -12.55
N VAL A 8 -1.09 15.67 -12.12
CA VAL A 8 -1.46 14.29 -12.43
C VAL A 8 -2.01 13.67 -11.15
N LEU A 9 -3.32 13.45 -11.12
CA LEU A 9 -4.03 12.94 -9.96
C LEU A 9 -4.38 11.47 -10.17
N GLU A 10 -3.86 10.58 -9.34
CA GLU A 10 -4.30 9.19 -9.26
C GLU A 10 -5.58 9.11 -8.42
N VAL A 11 -6.61 8.45 -8.96
CA VAL A 11 -7.93 8.33 -8.35
C VAL A 11 -8.14 6.87 -7.94
N LYS A 12 -8.30 6.64 -6.64
CA LYS A 12 -8.43 5.29 -6.06
C LYS A 12 -9.69 5.20 -5.22
N SER A 13 -10.63 4.35 -5.63
CA SER A 13 -11.82 4.04 -4.83
C SER A 13 -11.53 2.94 -3.81
N SER A 14 -12.41 2.82 -2.81
CA SER A 14 -12.43 1.67 -1.91
C SER A 14 -12.98 0.44 -2.63
N LYS A 15 -12.45 -0.76 -2.31
CA LYS A 15 -13.03 -2.04 -2.77
C LYS A 15 -14.48 -2.27 -2.30
N THR A 16 -14.91 -1.53 -1.29
CA THR A 16 -16.25 -1.59 -0.71
C THR A 16 -17.12 -0.39 -1.08
N GLY A 17 -16.68 0.42 -2.05
CA GLY A 17 -17.45 1.57 -2.53
C GLY A 17 -18.64 1.14 -3.38
N GLU A 18 -19.84 1.50 -2.96
CA GLU A 18 -21.11 1.23 -3.66
C GLU A 18 -21.54 2.40 -4.56
N GLU A 19 -20.68 3.43 -4.71
CA GLU A 19 -21.00 4.61 -5.50
C GLU A 19 -21.16 4.25 -6.99
N SER A 20 -22.23 4.72 -7.61
CA SER A 20 -22.58 4.39 -8.99
C SER A 20 -21.91 5.32 -10.01
N PRO A 21 -21.77 4.91 -11.29
CA PRO A 21 -21.29 5.79 -12.37
C PRO A 21 -22.12 7.07 -12.54
N GLU A 22 -23.39 7.06 -12.11
CA GLU A 22 -24.27 8.22 -12.15
C GLU A 22 -23.71 9.42 -11.38
N MET A 23 -23.03 9.17 -10.25
CA MET A 23 -22.37 10.21 -9.45
C MET A 23 -21.32 10.99 -10.27
N MET A 24 -20.62 10.30 -11.20
CA MET A 24 -19.66 10.95 -12.09
C MET A 24 -20.33 11.90 -13.11
N THR A 25 -21.61 11.69 -13.43
CA THR A 25 -22.38 12.59 -14.30
C THR A 25 -22.49 13.98 -13.69
N GLN A 26 -22.65 14.07 -12.37
CA GLN A 26 -22.69 15.34 -11.65
C GLN A 26 -21.33 16.04 -11.69
N VAL A 27 -20.25 15.30 -11.45
CA VAL A 27 -18.88 15.83 -11.57
C VAL A 27 -18.64 16.38 -12.97
N PHE A 28 -18.94 15.61 -14.03
CA PHE A 28 -18.75 16.08 -15.40
C PHE A 28 -19.62 17.30 -15.73
N SER A 29 -20.81 17.42 -15.14
CA SER A 29 -21.70 18.55 -15.40
C SER A 29 -21.18 19.87 -14.81
N SER A 30 -20.38 19.82 -13.73
CA SER A 30 -19.83 21.02 -13.08
C SER A 30 -18.50 21.52 -13.65
N LEU A 31 -17.80 20.73 -14.49
CA LEU A 31 -16.44 21.08 -14.96
C LEU A 31 -16.38 22.35 -15.85
N PHE A 32 -17.46 22.66 -16.57
CA PHE A 32 -17.53 23.83 -17.45
C PHE A 32 -18.94 24.45 -17.46
N PRO A 33 -19.27 25.30 -16.48
CA PRO A 33 -20.62 25.85 -16.32
C PRO A 33 -21.05 26.76 -17.48
N GLY A 34 -20.10 27.30 -18.26
CA GLY A 34 -20.38 28.19 -19.40
C GLY A 34 -20.81 27.50 -20.70
N GLY A 35 -20.95 26.17 -20.71
CA GLY A 35 -21.37 25.41 -21.90
C GLY A 35 -20.35 25.47 -23.03
N HIS A 36 -20.66 26.18 -24.12
CA HIS A 36 -19.81 26.29 -25.31
C HIS A 36 -18.97 27.58 -25.33
N ILE A 37 -17.78 27.52 -25.92
CA ILE A 37 -16.90 28.66 -26.12
C ILE A 37 -16.77 28.93 -27.62
N PRO A 38 -17.38 30.00 -28.18
CA PRO A 38 -17.32 30.32 -29.60
C PRO A 38 -15.88 30.49 -30.13
N HIS A 39 -15.66 30.18 -31.41
CA HIS A 39 -14.34 30.28 -32.07
C HIS A 39 -13.67 31.65 -31.87
N TRP A 40 -14.42 32.76 -31.97
CA TRP A 40 -13.86 34.10 -31.79
C TRP A 40 -13.27 34.29 -30.39
N LYS A 41 -13.92 33.81 -29.32
CA LYS A 41 -13.37 33.87 -27.95
C LYS A 41 -12.11 33.04 -27.82
N ARG A 42 -12.04 31.88 -28.50
CA ARG A 42 -10.88 30.96 -28.47
C ARG A 42 -9.61 31.53 -29.07
N LEU A 43 -9.70 32.61 -29.87
CA LEU A 43 -8.54 33.33 -30.37
C LEU A 43 -7.87 34.17 -29.27
N TRP A 44 -8.65 34.59 -28.26
CA TRP A 44 -8.20 35.47 -27.17
C TRP A 44 -8.02 34.73 -25.84
N ILE A 45 -8.63 33.55 -25.68
CA ILE A 45 -8.51 32.74 -24.46
C ILE A 45 -7.99 31.33 -24.76
N LYS A 46 -7.07 30.85 -23.91
CA LYS A 46 -6.62 29.47 -23.97
C LYS A 46 -7.70 28.57 -23.35
N VAL A 47 -8.34 27.76 -24.19
CA VAL A 47 -9.31 26.77 -23.71
C VAL A 47 -8.59 25.65 -22.97
N ARG A 48 -8.90 25.49 -21.69
CA ARG A 48 -8.38 24.39 -20.87
C ARG A 48 -8.90 23.04 -21.36
N THR A 49 -8.03 22.05 -21.35
CA THR A 49 -8.36 20.64 -21.63
C THR A 49 -8.18 19.84 -20.37
N LEU A 50 -9.13 18.95 -20.07
CA LEU A 50 -9.05 18.02 -18.95
C LEU A 50 -8.89 16.60 -19.52
N SER A 51 -8.02 15.80 -18.92
CA SER A 51 -7.82 14.40 -19.33
C SER A 51 -8.30 13.46 -18.24
N PHE A 52 -9.05 12.44 -18.63
CA PHE A 52 -9.47 11.34 -17.78
C PHE A 52 -8.93 10.06 -18.40
N GLU A 53 -8.14 9.31 -17.64
CA GLU A 53 -7.26 8.29 -18.19
C GLU A 53 -7.41 6.98 -17.40
N ILE A 54 -7.33 5.86 -18.12
CA ILE A 54 -7.19 4.52 -17.55
C ILE A 54 -5.90 3.97 -18.13
N ALA A 55 -4.96 3.61 -17.28
CA ALA A 55 -3.65 3.13 -17.70
C ALA A 55 -3.35 1.79 -17.07
N SER A 56 -2.67 0.93 -17.82
CA SER A 56 -2.14 -0.33 -17.31
C SER A 56 -0.66 -0.42 -17.56
N PHE A 57 0.10 -0.66 -16.50
CA PHE A 57 1.55 -0.91 -16.54
C PHE A 57 1.93 -1.65 -15.27
N ASN A 58 3.05 -2.37 -15.28
CA ASN A 58 3.49 -3.21 -14.15
C ASN A 58 2.37 -4.15 -13.65
N GLN A 59 1.56 -4.67 -14.59
CA GLN A 59 0.41 -5.53 -14.32
C GLN A 59 -0.61 -4.95 -13.33
N SER A 60 -0.75 -3.62 -13.28
CA SER A 60 -1.76 -2.93 -12.47
C SER A 60 -2.54 -1.95 -13.33
N VAL A 61 -3.82 -1.76 -13.04
CA VAL A 61 -4.73 -0.83 -13.70
C VAL A 61 -4.98 0.37 -12.80
N HIS A 62 -4.75 1.55 -13.32
CA HIS A 62 -4.79 2.82 -12.61
C HIS A 62 -5.75 3.78 -13.30
N PHE A 63 -6.41 4.61 -12.50
CA PHE A 63 -7.30 5.67 -12.97
C PHE A 63 -6.68 7.01 -12.66
N TYR A 64 -6.65 7.90 -13.64
CA TYR A 64 -6.03 9.21 -13.50
C TYR A 64 -6.93 10.33 -14.00
N SER A 65 -6.76 11.51 -13.41
CA SER A 65 -7.18 12.78 -13.98
C SER A 65 -5.97 13.69 -14.15
N VAL A 66 -5.80 14.26 -15.35
CA VAL A 66 -4.70 15.20 -15.65
C VAL A 66 -5.27 16.54 -16.05
N ILE A 67 -5.04 17.53 -15.20
CA ILE A 67 -5.71 18.83 -15.25
C ILE A 67 -4.73 19.98 -14.99
N PRO A 68 -5.05 21.23 -15.37
CA PRO A 68 -4.22 22.38 -14.99
C PRO A 68 -4.13 22.53 -13.46
N GLN A 69 -2.96 22.92 -12.94
CA GLN A 69 -2.72 23.04 -11.49
C GLN A 69 -3.74 23.96 -10.82
N SER A 70 -4.13 25.05 -11.48
CA SER A 70 -5.12 26.01 -10.97
C SER A 70 -6.52 25.40 -10.76
N PHE A 71 -6.82 24.28 -11.43
CA PHE A 71 -8.13 23.63 -11.39
C PHE A 71 -8.19 22.44 -10.43
N ARG A 72 -7.06 22.10 -9.79
CA ARG A 72 -6.91 20.93 -8.92
C ARG A 72 -7.92 20.91 -7.78
N THR A 73 -7.91 21.94 -6.94
CA THR A 73 -8.76 22.03 -5.74
C THR A 73 -10.24 21.94 -6.10
N PHE A 74 -10.65 22.52 -7.23
CA PHE A 74 -12.02 22.42 -7.70
C PHE A 74 -12.38 20.99 -8.09
N LEU A 75 -11.57 20.31 -8.92
CA LEU A 75 -11.88 18.94 -9.33
C LEU A 75 -11.88 17.97 -8.14
N GLU A 76 -10.90 18.08 -7.24
CA GLU A 76 -10.82 17.28 -6.01
C GLU A 76 -12.10 17.47 -5.17
N SER A 77 -12.53 18.71 -4.95
CA SER A 77 -13.79 18.99 -4.23
C SER A 77 -15.01 18.35 -4.89
N GLN A 78 -15.13 18.44 -6.22
CA GLN A 78 -16.24 17.85 -6.96
C GLN A 78 -16.23 16.31 -6.86
N ILE A 79 -15.08 15.67 -7.01
CA ILE A 79 -14.97 14.21 -6.93
C ILE A 79 -15.22 13.73 -5.50
N THR A 80 -14.57 14.32 -4.49
CA THR A 80 -14.74 13.92 -3.08
C THR A 80 -16.16 14.14 -2.56
N SER A 81 -16.87 15.16 -3.07
CA SER A 81 -18.29 15.37 -2.72
C SER A 81 -19.22 14.26 -3.21
N GLN A 82 -18.89 13.64 -4.35
CA GLN A 82 -19.70 12.59 -4.97
C GLN A 82 -19.20 11.19 -4.56
N TYR A 83 -17.93 11.08 -4.15
CA TYR A 83 -17.28 9.86 -3.73
C TYR A 83 -16.52 10.09 -2.40
N PRO A 84 -17.20 10.07 -1.24
CA PRO A 84 -16.59 10.45 0.03
C PRO A 84 -15.41 9.58 0.48
N LYS A 85 -15.38 8.31 0.03
CA LYS A 85 -14.33 7.33 0.38
C LYS A 85 -13.19 7.28 -0.64
N ILE A 86 -13.17 8.19 -1.61
CA ILE A 86 -12.18 8.19 -2.67
C ILE A 86 -10.86 8.79 -2.18
N LEU A 87 -9.76 8.14 -2.54
CA LEU A 87 -8.42 8.65 -2.32
C LEU A 87 -7.94 9.29 -3.63
N ILE A 88 -7.65 10.58 -3.59
CA ILE A 88 -7.03 11.32 -4.70
C ILE A 88 -5.62 11.70 -4.28
N THR A 89 -4.63 11.34 -5.09
CA THR A 89 -3.21 11.62 -4.77
C THR A 89 -2.51 12.19 -5.99
N GLU A 90 -1.78 13.29 -5.82
CA GLU A 90 -0.91 13.81 -6.85
C GLU A 90 0.33 12.93 -6.99
N VAL A 91 0.65 12.51 -8.22
CA VAL A 91 1.74 11.59 -8.51
C VAL A 91 2.60 12.12 -9.67
N PRO A 92 3.84 11.64 -9.84
CA PRO A 92 4.63 11.90 -11.03
C PRO A 92 3.94 11.40 -12.31
N ASP A 93 4.30 11.97 -13.46
CA ASP A 93 3.73 11.56 -14.75
C ASP A 93 4.09 10.10 -15.06
N TYR A 94 3.07 9.26 -15.22
CA TYR A 94 3.18 7.82 -15.43
C TYR A 94 3.37 7.43 -16.91
N LEU A 95 3.16 8.34 -17.87
CA LEU A 95 3.28 8.02 -19.31
C LEU A 95 4.64 7.46 -19.74
N PRO A 96 5.79 7.75 -19.10
CA PRO A 96 7.05 7.10 -19.43
C PRO A 96 6.99 5.56 -19.34
N HIS A 97 6.16 4.98 -18.46
CA HIS A 97 5.97 3.53 -18.37
C HIS A 97 5.35 2.92 -19.63
N ILE A 98 4.62 3.71 -20.42
CA ILE A 98 3.97 3.27 -21.66
C ILE A 98 4.76 3.73 -22.89
N THR A 99 5.18 4.99 -22.91
CA THR A 99 5.78 5.62 -24.09
C THR A 99 7.22 5.17 -24.37
N ARG A 100 7.92 4.60 -23.37
CA ARG A 100 9.28 4.05 -23.53
C ARG A 100 9.31 2.59 -23.95
N SER A 101 8.15 1.94 -24.16
CA SER A 101 8.10 0.56 -24.65
C SER A 101 8.75 0.43 -26.04
N LYS A 102 9.38 -0.73 -26.30
CA LYS A 102 10.10 -1.01 -27.56
C LYS A 102 9.25 -0.78 -28.80
N TYR A 103 7.98 -1.21 -28.75
CA TYR A 103 6.99 -0.90 -29.77
C TYR A 103 5.79 -0.22 -29.16
N LEU A 104 5.35 0.89 -29.78
CA LEU A 104 4.20 1.67 -29.38
C LEU A 104 3.18 1.73 -30.52
N ALA A 105 2.01 1.14 -30.31
CA ALA A 105 0.84 1.27 -31.17
C ALA A 105 -0.05 2.41 -30.66
N ILE A 106 -0.53 3.26 -31.56
CA ILE A 106 -1.36 4.42 -31.21
C ILE A 106 -2.61 4.40 -32.10
N GLY A 107 -3.77 4.68 -31.51
CA GLY A 107 -5.04 4.77 -32.21
C GLY A 107 -5.96 5.83 -31.59
N ASN A 108 -6.94 6.27 -32.38
CA ASN A 108 -8.03 7.12 -31.90
C ASN A 108 -9.33 6.32 -32.01
N LEU A 109 -10.16 6.39 -30.97
CA LEU A 109 -11.51 5.85 -31.01
C LEU A 109 -12.47 6.98 -31.40
N MET A 110 -13.17 6.74 -32.50
CA MET A 110 -14.04 7.72 -33.14
C MET A 110 -15.46 7.23 -33.23
N LEU A 111 -16.44 8.11 -33.06
CA LEU A 111 -17.82 7.80 -33.39
C LEU A 111 -17.95 7.43 -34.88
N ALA A 112 -18.67 6.35 -35.16
CA ALA A 112 -18.90 5.86 -36.51
C ALA A 112 -19.97 6.68 -37.25
N SER A 113 -20.99 7.12 -36.52
CA SER A 113 -22.12 7.92 -37.00
C SER A 113 -22.03 9.36 -36.47
N TYR A 114 -22.97 10.22 -36.89
CA TYR A 114 -23.06 11.59 -36.41
C TYR A 114 -23.14 11.68 -34.88
N PHE A 115 -22.51 12.70 -34.30
CA PHE A 115 -22.34 12.83 -32.85
C PHE A 115 -23.65 12.97 -32.07
N TYR A 116 -24.74 13.36 -32.72
CA TYR A 116 -26.05 13.49 -32.08
C TYR A 116 -26.73 12.13 -31.84
N TYR A 117 -26.22 11.04 -32.43
CA TYR A 117 -26.62 9.69 -32.02
C TYR A 117 -25.87 9.28 -30.74
N PRO A 118 -26.56 8.70 -29.74
CA PRO A 118 -25.93 8.27 -28.49
C PRO A 118 -25.21 6.94 -28.60
N ILE A 119 -24.21 6.73 -27.74
CA ILE A 119 -23.70 5.40 -27.37
C ILE A 119 -24.53 4.85 -26.18
N ARG A 120 -24.33 3.58 -25.82
CA ARG A 120 -24.89 3.06 -24.56
C ARG A 120 -24.34 3.85 -23.37
N THR A 121 -25.21 4.10 -22.41
CA THR A 121 -24.87 4.74 -21.13
C THR A 121 -24.88 3.70 -20.01
N PHE A 122 -24.39 4.05 -18.83
CA PHE A 122 -24.41 3.19 -17.65
C PHE A 122 -25.82 2.68 -17.29
N LYS A 123 -26.89 3.38 -17.68
CA LYS A 123 -28.28 2.94 -17.50
C LYS A 123 -28.63 1.68 -18.30
N ASP A 124 -27.90 1.42 -19.39
CA ASP A 124 -28.11 0.24 -20.23
C ASP A 124 -27.42 -1.01 -19.68
N PHE A 125 -26.61 -0.90 -18.63
CA PHE A 125 -25.89 -2.00 -18.01
C PHE A 125 -26.59 -2.39 -16.70
N LYS A 126 -27.16 -3.61 -16.66
CA LYS A 126 -27.77 -4.16 -15.45
C LYS A 126 -26.76 -5.05 -14.74
N ASP A 127 -26.59 -4.84 -13.44
CA ASP A 127 -25.76 -5.66 -12.53
C ASP A 127 -24.29 -5.82 -12.94
N LEU A 128 -23.81 -4.99 -13.87
CA LEU A 128 -22.46 -5.01 -14.41
C LEU A 128 -21.94 -3.58 -14.54
N ASP A 129 -20.68 -3.38 -14.19
CA ASP A 129 -20.02 -2.10 -14.43
C ASP A 129 -19.73 -1.95 -15.94
N PRO A 130 -20.05 -0.80 -16.58
CA PRO A 130 -19.77 -0.56 -17.99
C PRO A 130 -18.30 -0.76 -18.40
N LEU A 131 -17.36 -0.48 -17.49
CA LEU A 131 -15.93 -0.59 -17.75
C LEU A 131 -15.39 -2.03 -17.64
N SER A 132 -16.20 -2.99 -17.21
CA SER A 132 -15.77 -4.39 -17.02
C SER A 132 -15.11 -4.98 -18.27
N SER A 133 -15.67 -4.69 -19.45
CA SER A 133 -15.15 -5.18 -20.74
C SER A 133 -13.74 -4.66 -21.05
N VAL A 134 -13.52 -3.37 -20.78
CA VAL A 134 -12.27 -2.66 -21.06
C VAL A 134 -11.19 -3.03 -20.04
N ILE A 135 -11.54 -3.02 -18.75
CA ILE A 135 -10.62 -3.37 -17.66
C ILE A 135 -10.27 -4.86 -17.75
N GLY A 136 -11.19 -5.71 -18.19
CA GLY A 136 -10.94 -7.13 -18.45
C GLY A 136 -9.87 -7.39 -19.52
N VAL A 137 -9.64 -6.46 -20.44
CA VAL A 137 -8.51 -6.54 -21.39
C VAL A 137 -7.21 -6.15 -20.69
N PHE A 138 -7.20 -5.04 -19.94
CA PHE A 138 -6.02 -4.59 -19.21
C PHE A 138 -5.54 -5.55 -18.12
N SER A 139 -6.46 -6.23 -17.43
CA SER A 139 -6.10 -7.19 -16.37
C SER A 139 -5.34 -8.41 -16.89
N LYS A 140 -5.38 -8.66 -18.21
CA LYS A 140 -4.67 -9.77 -18.89
C LYS A 140 -3.31 -9.36 -19.47
N PHE A 141 -2.89 -8.10 -19.31
CA PHE A 141 -1.61 -7.65 -19.85
C PHE A 141 -0.44 -8.37 -19.16
N ALA A 142 0.52 -8.81 -19.97
CA ALA A 142 1.76 -9.38 -19.47
C ALA A 142 2.64 -8.31 -18.80
N LYS A 143 3.68 -8.73 -18.07
CA LYS A 143 4.60 -7.83 -17.34
C LYS A 143 5.22 -6.74 -18.22
N ASP A 144 5.54 -7.06 -19.48
CA ASP A 144 6.18 -6.14 -20.42
C ASP A 144 5.19 -5.47 -21.39
N GLU A 145 3.88 -5.63 -21.15
CA GLU A 145 2.81 -4.95 -21.87
C GLU A 145 2.29 -3.77 -21.04
N SER A 146 1.97 -2.68 -21.73
CA SER A 146 1.39 -1.49 -21.11
C SER A 146 0.34 -0.87 -22.02
N GLY A 147 -0.60 -0.14 -21.43
CA GLY A 147 -1.76 0.40 -22.12
C GLY A 147 -2.23 1.72 -21.54
N LEU A 148 -2.86 2.51 -22.40
CA LEU A 148 -3.49 3.78 -22.07
C LEU A 148 -4.80 3.88 -22.82
N ILE A 149 -5.85 4.28 -22.10
CA ILE A 149 -7.04 4.94 -22.64
C ILE A 149 -6.99 6.36 -22.12
N GLN A 150 -6.96 7.32 -23.02
CA GLN A 150 -6.92 8.73 -22.70
C GLN A 150 -8.16 9.41 -23.28
N ILE A 151 -8.99 9.98 -22.41
CA ILE A 151 -10.20 10.72 -22.76
C ILE A 151 -9.95 12.20 -22.45
N VAL A 152 -9.62 12.97 -23.48
CA VAL A 152 -9.45 14.42 -23.35
C VAL A 152 -10.76 15.12 -23.68
N ILE A 153 -11.21 16.00 -22.79
CA ILE A 153 -12.41 16.81 -22.99
C ILE A 153 -12.09 18.31 -23.05
N GLU A 154 -12.88 19.03 -23.84
CA GLU A 154 -12.95 20.49 -23.84
C GLU A 154 -14.39 20.96 -24.10
N PRO A 155 -14.76 22.20 -23.74
CA PRO A 155 -16.03 22.80 -24.14
C PRO A 155 -16.24 22.70 -25.65
N PRO A 156 -17.48 22.51 -26.13
CA PRO A 156 -17.81 22.65 -27.55
C PRO A 156 -17.48 24.06 -28.07
N HIS A 157 -17.23 24.19 -29.38
CA HIS A 157 -16.94 25.49 -30.00
C HIS A 157 -18.18 26.19 -30.58
N PHE A 158 -19.32 25.52 -30.53
CA PHE A 158 -20.62 25.98 -31.00
C PHE A 158 -21.71 25.39 -30.09
N ASN A 159 -22.90 25.99 -30.11
CA ASN A 159 -24.05 25.49 -29.35
C ASN A 159 -24.67 24.28 -30.05
N TRP A 160 -24.08 23.11 -29.83
CA TRP A 160 -24.50 21.87 -30.48
C TRP A 160 -25.90 21.42 -30.05
N GLN A 161 -26.30 21.69 -28.79
CA GLN A 161 -27.62 21.34 -28.28
C GLN A 161 -28.70 22.12 -29.01
N HIS A 162 -28.53 23.45 -29.15
CA HIS A 162 -29.45 24.27 -29.93
C HIS A 162 -29.47 23.88 -31.42
N MET A 163 -28.31 23.57 -32.00
CA MET A 163 -28.22 23.12 -33.39
C MET A 163 -29.00 21.81 -33.62
N VAL A 164 -28.85 20.83 -32.72
CA VAL A 164 -29.57 19.55 -32.81
C VAL A 164 -31.06 19.74 -32.53
N ALA A 165 -31.44 20.53 -31.53
CA ALA A 165 -32.83 20.85 -31.24
C ALA A 165 -33.53 21.53 -32.45
N SER A 166 -32.84 22.48 -33.09
CA SER A 166 -33.35 23.13 -34.31
C SER A 166 -33.47 22.14 -35.48
N MET A 167 -32.53 21.21 -35.61
CA MET A 167 -32.59 20.13 -36.61
C MET A 167 -33.79 19.21 -36.38
N LEU A 168 -34.06 18.82 -35.13
CA LEU A 168 -35.21 17.98 -34.78
C LEU A 168 -36.53 18.71 -35.04
N ALA A 169 -36.62 19.99 -34.65
CA ALA A 169 -37.81 20.82 -34.86
C ALA A 169 -38.13 21.07 -36.34
N LYS A 170 -37.09 21.24 -37.18
CA LYS A 170 -37.26 21.39 -38.65
C LYS A 170 -37.72 20.10 -39.33
N GLY A 171 -37.39 18.94 -38.75
CA GLY A 171 -37.64 17.65 -39.38
C GLY A 171 -36.80 17.41 -40.65
N MET A 172 -37.05 16.30 -41.32
CA MET A 172 -36.45 15.99 -42.62
C MET A 172 -37.45 16.29 -43.74
N PRO A 173 -37.04 16.85 -44.89
CA PRO A 173 -37.91 16.94 -46.06
C PRO A 173 -38.43 15.55 -46.46
N ASP A 174 -39.71 15.45 -46.82
CA ASP A 174 -40.28 14.21 -47.34
C ASP A 174 -39.58 13.88 -48.68
N PRO A 175 -38.94 12.71 -48.81
CA PRO A 175 -38.25 12.34 -50.05
C PRO A 175 -39.22 12.06 -51.21
N THR A 176 -40.53 12.02 -50.99
CA THR A 176 -41.51 11.76 -52.04
C THR A 176 -41.82 13.01 -52.88
N PRO A 177 -41.88 12.89 -54.23
CA PRO A 177 -42.19 14.03 -55.12
C PRO A 177 -43.59 14.64 -54.94
N ARG A 178 -44.45 14.02 -54.11
CA ARG A 178 -45.88 14.36 -53.98
C ARG A 178 -46.14 15.51 -52.99
N ALA A 179 -45.18 15.87 -52.15
CA ALA A 179 -45.34 16.95 -51.17
C ALA A 179 -43.98 17.55 -50.75
N PRO A 180 -43.33 18.39 -51.59
CA PRO A 180 -42.00 18.94 -51.33
C PRO A 180 -41.92 19.83 -50.08
N ASP A 181 -43.05 20.38 -49.63
CA ASP A 181 -43.13 21.25 -48.44
C ASP A 181 -43.43 20.51 -47.14
N LYS A 182 -43.67 19.18 -47.20
CA LYS A 182 -43.94 18.38 -45.99
C LYS A 182 -42.63 17.88 -45.38
N THR A 183 -42.54 18.00 -44.07
CA THR A 183 -41.43 17.45 -43.28
C THR A 183 -41.92 16.23 -42.50
N ARG A 184 -41.03 15.25 -42.34
CA ARG A 184 -41.23 14.09 -41.47
C ARG A 184 -40.36 14.20 -40.21
N PRO A 185 -40.77 13.61 -39.07
CA PRO A 185 -39.95 13.54 -37.89
C PRO A 185 -38.59 12.88 -38.18
N PHE A 186 -37.55 13.38 -37.53
CA PHE A 186 -36.21 12.81 -37.65
C PHE A 186 -36.20 11.38 -37.05
N PRO A 187 -35.62 10.37 -37.73
CA PRO A 187 -35.54 9.02 -37.18
C PRO A 187 -34.84 9.02 -35.82
N LEU A 188 -35.36 8.24 -34.87
CA LEU A 188 -34.80 8.10 -33.52
C LEU A 188 -34.74 9.42 -32.74
N SER A 189 -35.65 10.36 -33.01
CA SER A 189 -35.72 11.68 -32.36
C SER A 189 -35.65 11.57 -30.84
N ARG A 190 -36.36 10.60 -30.24
CA ARG A 190 -36.35 10.35 -28.80
C ARG A 190 -34.95 10.12 -28.23
N LEU A 191 -34.15 9.24 -28.84
CA LEU A 191 -32.79 8.94 -28.39
C LEU A 191 -31.88 10.16 -28.52
N ILE A 192 -32.09 10.97 -29.56
CA ILE A 192 -31.34 12.21 -29.78
C ILE A 192 -31.74 13.26 -28.74
N GLU A 193 -33.02 13.42 -28.44
CA GLU A 193 -33.54 14.33 -27.42
C GLU A 193 -32.99 13.98 -26.03
N GLU A 194 -33.01 12.70 -25.66
CA GLU A 194 -32.41 12.20 -24.42
C GLU A 194 -30.92 12.57 -24.33
N LYS A 195 -30.16 12.45 -25.42
CA LYS A 195 -28.75 12.86 -25.46
C LYS A 195 -28.54 14.37 -25.27
N VAL A 196 -29.37 15.19 -25.92
CA VAL A 196 -29.28 16.66 -25.94
C VAL A 196 -29.63 17.30 -24.59
N ASN A 197 -30.48 16.64 -23.80
CA ASN A 197 -30.88 17.07 -22.47
C ASN A 197 -29.73 17.10 -21.45
N HIS A 198 -28.60 16.46 -21.77
CA HIS A 198 -27.40 16.50 -20.94
C HIS A 198 -26.32 17.39 -21.59
N SER A 199 -25.63 18.17 -20.75
CA SER A 199 -24.44 18.92 -21.17
C SER A 199 -23.42 18.00 -21.83
N GLY A 200 -22.69 18.51 -22.82
CA GLY A 200 -21.73 17.69 -23.56
C GLY A 200 -20.46 18.42 -23.93
N TYR A 201 -19.43 17.62 -24.14
CA TYR A 201 -18.07 18.05 -24.36
C TYR A 201 -17.56 17.55 -25.69
N ARG A 202 -16.66 18.31 -26.29
CA ARG A 202 -15.86 17.79 -27.38
C ARG A 202 -14.84 16.83 -26.81
N THR A 203 -14.86 15.59 -27.29
CA THR A 203 -14.12 14.48 -26.68
C THR A 203 -13.15 13.84 -27.67
N TYR A 204 -11.92 13.61 -27.22
CA TYR A 204 -10.88 12.89 -27.94
C TYR A 204 -10.51 11.64 -27.16
N ILE A 205 -10.85 10.47 -27.70
CA ILE A 205 -10.51 9.19 -27.07
C ILE A 205 -9.34 8.57 -27.82
N ARG A 206 -8.26 8.30 -27.09
CA ARG A 206 -7.01 7.77 -27.65
C ARG A 206 -6.63 6.52 -26.92
N ILE A 207 -6.07 5.58 -27.67
CA ILE A 207 -5.46 4.39 -27.11
C ILE A 207 -3.99 4.34 -27.49
N ALA A 208 -3.14 3.98 -26.54
CA ALA A 208 -1.73 3.70 -26.77
C ALA A 208 -1.35 2.39 -26.08
N ILE A 209 -0.70 1.49 -26.82
CA ILE A 209 -0.27 0.18 -26.32
C ILE A 209 1.24 0.03 -26.52
N GLY A 210 1.94 -0.22 -25.43
CA GLY A 210 3.35 -0.60 -25.40
C GLY A 210 3.52 -2.11 -25.30
N ALA A 211 4.39 -2.71 -26.12
CA ALA A 211 4.70 -4.14 -26.04
C ALA A 211 6.13 -4.47 -26.55
N PRO A 212 6.64 -5.70 -26.28
CA PRO A 212 7.96 -6.15 -26.75
C PRO A 212 8.06 -6.33 -28.27
N THR A 213 6.94 -6.63 -28.94
CA THR A 213 6.86 -6.80 -30.41
C THR A 213 5.75 -5.95 -31.02
N GLN A 214 5.93 -5.56 -32.28
CA GLN A 214 4.91 -4.82 -33.03
C GLN A 214 3.61 -5.62 -33.17
N ALA A 215 3.69 -6.93 -33.38
CA ALA A 215 2.52 -7.80 -33.51
C ALA A 215 1.68 -7.81 -32.24
N GLN A 216 2.31 -7.94 -31.06
CA GLN A 216 1.64 -7.87 -29.76
C GLN A 216 0.99 -6.50 -29.54
N ALA A 217 1.72 -5.40 -29.78
CA ALA A 217 1.18 -4.06 -29.59
C ALA A 217 -0.06 -3.80 -30.47
N LEU A 218 -0.04 -4.28 -31.72
CA LEU A 218 -1.18 -4.16 -32.63
C LEU A 218 -2.35 -5.08 -32.26
N SER A 219 -2.06 -6.30 -31.80
CA SER A 219 -3.07 -7.26 -31.33
C SER A 219 -3.81 -6.74 -30.10
N GLN A 220 -3.08 -6.31 -29.06
CA GLN A 220 -3.69 -5.76 -27.85
C GLN A 220 -4.45 -4.46 -28.11
N MET A 221 -3.98 -3.63 -29.05
CA MET A 221 -4.73 -2.43 -29.46
C MET A 221 -6.06 -2.80 -30.14
N SER A 222 -6.08 -3.85 -30.96
CA SER A 222 -7.31 -4.37 -31.56
C SER A 222 -8.25 -4.97 -30.51
N ASN A 223 -7.72 -5.73 -29.54
CA ASN A 223 -8.51 -6.28 -28.43
C ASN A 223 -9.15 -5.17 -27.60
N LEU A 224 -8.37 -4.15 -27.24
CA LEU A 224 -8.86 -3.01 -26.47
C LEU A 224 -9.91 -2.22 -27.25
N ALA A 225 -9.67 -1.93 -28.53
CA ALA A 225 -10.67 -1.28 -29.38
C ALA A 225 -11.94 -2.13 -29.55
N GLY A 226 -11.81 -3.47 -29.61
CA GLY A 226 -12.93 -4.40 -29.64
C GLY A 226 -13.78 -4.37 -28.37
N ALA A 227 -13.16 -4.20 -27.19
CA ALA A 227 -13.88 -4.07 -25.93
C ALA A 227 -14.80 -2.83 -25.89
N PHE A 228 -14.45 -1.75 -26.60
CA PHE A 228 -15.34 -0.58 -26.76
C PHE A 228 -16.62 -0.90 -27.54
N GLY A 229 -16.72 -2.07 -28.19
CA GLY A 229 -17.97 -2.58 -28.75
C GLY A 229 -19.08 -2.74 -27.71
N ALA A 230 -18.75 -2.92 -26.42
CA ALA A 230 -19.73 -2.98 -25.34
C ALA A 230 -20.56 -1.69 -25.19
N PHE A 231 -20.01 -0.55 -25.61
CA PHE A 231 -20.67 0.75 -25.59
C PHE A 231 -21.50 1.03 -26.86
N ALA A 232 -21.48 0.14 -27.85
CA ALA A 232 -22.26 0.34 -29.07
C ALA A 232 -23.77 0.24 -28.78
N LEU A 233 -24.53 1.22 -29.25
CA LEU A 233 -25.99 1.17 -29.28
C LEU A 233 -26.45 0.83 -30.70
N GLY A 234 -27.27 -0.21 -30.86
CA GLY A 234 -27.63 -0.76 -32.18
C GLY A 234 -28.21 0.28 -33.15
N GLU A 235 -29.16 1.08 -32.67
CA GLU A 235 -29.77 2.19 -33.42
C GLU A 235 -29.01 3.52 -33.25
N GLY A 236 -28.04 3.57 -32.34
CA GLY A 236 -27.28 4.78 -32.01
C GLY A 236 -25.91 4.81 -32.68
N ASN A 237 -24.88 4.94 -31.86
CA ASN A 237 -23.51 5.11 -32.28
C ASN A 237 -22.59 4.03 -31.70
N ARG A 238 -21.40 3.92 -32.28
CA ARG A 238 -20.34 3.00 -31.85
C ARG A 238 -18.97 3.63 -32.05
N PHE A 239 -17.97 3.11 -31.36
CA PHE A 239 -16.58 3.51 -31.59
C PHE A 239 -15.92 2.66 -32.69
N ILE A 240 -15.17 3.33 -33.56
CA ILE A 240 -14.30 2.72 -34.56
C ILE A 240 -12.85 3.15 -34.31
N LEU A 241 -11.92 2.21 -34.46
CA LEU A 241 -10.50 2.47 -34.34
C LEU A 241 -9.95 3.11 -35.61
N LYS A 242 -9.40 4.32 -35.50
CA LYS A 242 -8.62 4.97 -36.56
C LYS A 242 -7.17 5.17 -36.12
N ARG A 243 -6.25 4.50 -36.83
CA ARG A 243 -4.82 4.66 -36.62
C ARG A 243 -4.33 5.93 -37.34
N PRO A 244 -3.44 6.73 -36.72
CA PRO A 244 -2.83 7.86 -37.41
C PRO A 244 -1.94 7.34 -38.56
N ARG A 245 -1.94 8.05 -39.69
CA ARG A 245 -0.97 7.78 -40.77
C ARG A 245 0.46 7.96 -40.23
N LEU A 246 1.43 7.25 -40.81
CA LEU A 246 2.85 7.23 -40.37
C LEU A 246 3.41 8.62 -40.05
N PHE A 247 3.20 9.61 -40.92
CA PHE A 247 3.68 10.98 -40.74
C PHE A 247 3.07 11.70 -39.51
N PHE A 248 1.81 11.42 -39.17
CA PHE A 248 1.11 12.03 -38.04
C PHE A 248 1.30 11.28 -36.71
N LYS A 249 2.02 10.15 -36.71
CA LYS A 249 2.24 9.34 -35.50
C LYS A 249 2.98 10.12 -34.43
N LYS A 250 4.08 10.81 -34.79
CA LYS A 250 4.87 11.64 -33.87
C LYS A 250 4.05 12.79 -33.28
N MET A 251 3.26 13.47 -34.12
CA MET A 251 2.38 14.56 -33.68
C MET A 251 1.29 14.05 -32.71
N THR A 252 0.68 12.90 -33.02
CA THR A 252 -0.34 12.29 -32.17
C THR A 252 0.24 11.88 -30.82
N LEU A 253 1.44 11.29 -30.80
CA LEU A 253 2.16 10.96 -29.58
C LEU A 253 2.46 12.21 -28.73
N ALA A 254 2.94 13.29 -29.35
CA ALA A 254 3.17 14.55 -28.65
C ALA A 254 1.89 15.11 -28.01
N LYS A 255 0.74 14.96 -28.67
CA LYS A 255 -0.57 15.36 -28.12
C LYS A 255 -1.05 14.45 -26.99
N ILE A 256 -0.71 13.16 -27.03
CA ILE A 256 -0.95 12.22 -25.91
C ILE A 256 -0.14 12.65 -24.69
N ILE A 257 1.18 12.85 -24.87
CA ILE A 257 2.09 13.26 -23.79
C ILE A 257 1.65 14.57 -23.16
N LYS A 258 1.29 15.56 -23.99
CA LYS A 258 0.84 16.87 -23.51
C LYS A 258 -0.60 16.89 -22.99
N ARG A 259 -1.39 15.82 -23.12
CA ARG A 259 -2.86 15.79 -22.85
C ARG A 259 -3.59 16.98 -23.50
N GLU A 260 -3.28 17.24 -24.76
CA GLU A 260 -3.86 18.36 -25.51
C GLU A 260 -4.86 17.87 -26.55
N LYS A 261 -5.74 18.75 -27.03
CA LYS A 261 -6.63 18.45 -28.16
C LYS A 261 -5.86 18.11 -29.44
N ASN A 262 -6.47 17.26 -30.27
CA ASN A 262 -5.94 16.92 -31.59
C ASN A 262 -6.76 17.64 -32.68
N HIS A 263 -6.26 17.68 -33.91
CA HIS A 263 -7.02 18.21 -35.05
C HIS A 263 -8.22 17.32 -35.42
N PHE A 264 -8.20 16.04 -35.02
CA PHE A 264 -9.19 15.03 -35.37
C PHE A 264 -9.55 14.15 -34.16
N PRO A 265 -10.83 13.76 -33.95
CA PRO A 265 -12.02 14.13 -34.72
C PRO A 265 -12.44 15.61 -34.58
N ARG A 266 -13.08 16.16 -35.63
CA ARG A 266 -13.55 17.57 -35.65
C ARG A 266 -14.83 17.79 -34.83
N HIS A 267 -15.74 16.81 -34.80
CA HIS A 267 -17.10 16.99 -34.27
C HIS A 267 -17.55 15.82 -33.37
N GLN A 268 -16.64 15.20 -32.61
CA GLN A 268 -17.01 14.18 -31.63
C GLN A 268 -17.46 14.85 -30.33
N ILE A 269 -18.74 14.71 -30.01
CA ILE A 269 -19.34 15.24 -28.79
C ILE A 269 -19.95 14.08 -28.02
N LEU A 270 -19.57 13.97 -26.75
CA LEU A 270 -20.19 13.06 -25.79
C LEU A 270 -20.81 13.88 -24.67
N ASN A 271 -22.02 13.49 -24.25
CA ASN A 271 -22.67 14.10 -23.10
C ASN A 271 -22.07 13.59 -21.78
N THR A 272 -22.48 14.19 -20.67
CA THR A 272 -21.97 13.85 -19.32
C THR A 272 -22.25 12.40 -18.94
N MET A 273 -23.38 11.82 -19.35
CA MET A 273 -23.71 10.41 -19.09
C MET A 273 -22.83 9.45 -19.90
N GLU A 274 -22.64 9.73 -21.19
CA GLU A 274 -21.76 8.95 -22.06
C GLU A 274 -20.31 9.01 -21.55
N LEU A 275 -19.85 10.17 -21.07
CA LEU A 275 -18.53 10.31 -20.44
C LEU A 275 -18.42 9.54 -19.13
N ALA A 276 -19.42 9.64 -18.25
CA ALA A 276 -19.49 8.87 -17.00
C ALA A 276 -19.51 7.35 -17.25
N THR A 277 -20.00 6.92 -18.40
CA THR A 277 -19.99 5.50 -18.81
C THR A 277 -18.61 5.03 -19.28
N LEU A 278 -17.82 5.95 -19.85
CA LEU A 278 -16.48 5.66 -20.38
C LEU A 278 -15.36 5.93 -19.37
N TRP A 279 -15.66 6.67 -18.31
CA TRP A 279 -14.76 6.91 -17.20
C TRP A 279 -15.52 7.26 -15.93
N HIS A 280 -15.30 6.46 -14.89
CA HIS A 280 -15.71 6.69 -13.52
C HIS A 280 -14.74 5.95 -12.60
N PRO A 281 -14.61 6.36 -11.32
CA PRO A 281 -13.84 5.60 -10.33
C PRO A 281 -14.35 4.14 -10.23
N PRO A 282 -13.46 3.14 -10.05
CA PRO A 282 -13.89 1.75 -10.10
C PRO A 282 -14.87 1.43 -8.96
N THR A 283 -15.98 0.76 -9.28
CA THR A 283 -17.05 0.44 -8.31
C THR A 283 -16.87 -0.96 -7.70
N ILE A 284 -17.63 -1.31 -6.66
CA ILE A 284 -17.65 -2.68 -6.10
C ILE A 284 -17.90 -3.78 -7.15
N LEU A 285 -18.63 -3.47 -8.23
CA LEU A 285 -18.90 -4.41 -9.33
C LEU A 285 -17.62 -4.80 -10.08
N LEU A 286 -16.56 -3.99 -9.99
CA LEU A 286 -15.23 -4.29 -10.55
C LEU A 286 -14.32 -5.00 -9.54
N ALA A 287 -14.73 -5.21 -8.28
CA ALA A 287 -13.90 -5.79 -7.24
C ALA A 287 -13.44 -7.24 -7.55
N GLY A 288 -14.21 -7.96 -8.37
CA GLY A 288 -13.84 -9.29 -8.85
C GLY A 288 -12.70 -9.30 -9.89
N ILE A 289 -12.41 -8.16 -10.53
CA ILE A 289 -11.31 -8.05 -11.48
C ILE A 289 -9.99 -7.82 -10.73
N LYS A 290 -9.04 -8.72 -10.95
CA LYS A 290 -7.69 -8.63 -10.36
C LYS A 290 -6.94 -7.42 -10.92
N ASN A 291 -5.90 -7.01 -10.20
CA ASN A 291 -4.91 -6.02 -10.66
C ASN A 291 -5.42 -4.57 -10.81
N ILE A 292 -6.59 -4.21 -10.30
CA ILE A 292 -6.97 -2.80 -10.15
C ILE A 292 -6.25 -2.20 -8.93
N SER A 293 -5.69 -1.00 -9.08
CA SER A 293 -5.08 -0.25 -7.98
C SER A 293 -6.17 0.41 -7.11
N TRP A 294 -6.58 -0.30 -6.05
CA TRP A 294 -7.58 0.18 -5.09
C TRP A 294 -6.96 1.08 -4.01
N GLY A 295 -7.77 1.99 -3.48
CA GLY A 295 -7.47 2.74 -2.28
C GLY A 295 -7.64 1.83 -1.07
N ARG A 296 -6.71 1.91 -0.11
CA ARG A 296 -7.00 1.36 1.21
C ARG A 296 -8.17 2.16 1.76
N SER A 297 -9.28 1.53 2.17
CA SER A 297 -10.30 2.26 2.91
C SER A 297 -9.63 2.78 4.18
N LEU A 298 -9.38 4.09 4.26
CA LEU A 298 -9.12 4.73 5.53
C LEU A 298 -10.45 4.66 6.28
N ALA A 299 -10.61 3.61 7.08
CA ALA A 299 -11.77 3.47 7.94
C ALA A 299 -11.63 4.51 9.05
N GLY A 300 -12.33 5.63 8.88
CA GLY A 300 -12.55 6.66 9.90
C GLY A 300 -11.67 7.89 9.77
N GLU A 301 -12.25 9.04 10.15
CA GLU A 301 -11.46 10.21 10.50
C GLU A 301 -10.58 9.87 11.72
N PRO A 302 -9.35 10.38 11.79
CA PRO A 302 -8.56 10.27 13.00
C PRO A 302 -9.34 10.83 14.21
N PRO A 303 -9.16 10.26 15.40
CA PRO A 303 -9.85 10.73 16.59
C PRO A 303 -9.53 12.21 16.86
N PRO A 304 -10.48 13.00 17.37
CA PRO A 304 -10.31 14.44 17.52
C PRO A 304 -9.18 14.82 18.48
N ASN A 305 -8.78 13.92 19.38
CA ASN A 305 -7.69 14.08 20.34
C ASN A 305 -6.37 13.43 19.88
N LEU A 306 -6.18 13.21 18.57
CA LEU A 306 -4.96 12.63 18.02
C LEU A 306 -3.72 13.47 18.43
N PRO A 307 -2.69 12.86 19.05
CA PRO A 307 -1.45 13.57 19.38
C PRO A 307 -0.68 13.94 18.10
N VAL A 308 -0.75 15.21 17.69
CA VAL A 308 -0.13 15.74 16.47
C VAL A 308 1.08 16.61 16.78
N ALA A 309 2.02 16.68 15.85
CA ALA A 309 3.27 17.43 16.02
C ALA A 309 3.11 18.96 15.86
N THR A 310 1.96 19.42 15.37
CA THR A 310 1.63 20.84 15.15
C THR A 310 1.02 21.47 16.39
N ASP A 311 1.28 22.76 16.62
CA ASP A 311 0.66 23.58 17.67
C ASP A 311 0.93 23.12 19.12
N ILE A 312 2.05 22.42 19.34
CA ILE A 312 2.51 21.95 20.66
C ILE A 312 3.94 22.40 20.94
N THR A 313 4.28 22.61 22.22
CA THR A 313 5.62 23.04 22.65
C THR A 313 6.65 21.91 22.52
N GLU A 314 7.95 22.23 22.57
CA GLU A 314 9.00 21.21 22.53
C GLU A 314 8.93 20.25 23.73
N GLU A 315 8.53 20.74 24.90
CA GLU A 315 8.29 19.91 26.07
C GLU A 315 7.16 18.91 25.82
N GLN A 316 6.05 19.35 25.22
CA GLN A 316 4.94 18.47 24.87
C GLN A 316 5.31 17.46 23.78
N LYS A 317 6.14 17.86 22.80
CA LYS A 317 6.66 16.94 21.78
C LYS A 317 7.50 15.84 22.39
N SER A 318 8.31 16.17 23.40
CA SER A 318 9.15 15.20 24.08
C SER A 318 8.33 14.10 24.77
N GLU A 319 7.05 14.35 25.09
CA GLU A 319 6.11 13.42 25.73
C GLU A 319 5.27 12.59 24.73
N ILE A 320 5.56 12.69 23.43
CA ILE A 320 4.86 11.98 22.36
C ILE A 320 5.88 11.20 21.53
N ASN A 321 5.66 9.90 21.36
CA ASN A 321 6.40 9.11 20.38
C ASN A 321 5.73 9.24 19.00
N PHE A 322 6.36 9.98 18.08
CA PHE A 322 5.85 10.18 16.72
C PHE A 322 6.32 9.08 15.77
N PHE A 323 5.39 8.38 15.13
CA PHE A 323 5.71 7.21 14.30
C PHE A 323 4.99 7.13 12.95
N ALA A 324 4.01 8.00 12.67
CA ALA A 324 3.20 7.95 11.46
C ALA A 324 2.66 9.31 11.02
N LYS A 325 2.01 9.34 9.84
CA LYS A 325 1.31 10.50 9.29
C LYS A 325 -0.15 10.15 8.98
N ALA A 326 -1.05 11.07 9.25
CA ALA A 326 -2.48 10.95 8.94
C ALA A 326 -3.01 12.30 8.44
N GLU A 327 -4.07 12.26 7.63
CA GLU A 327 -4.82 13.46 7.29
C GLU A 327 -5.70 13.84 8.49
N TYR A 328 -5.27 14.86 9.23
CA TYR A 328 -5.96 15.37 10.41
C TYR A 328 -6.35 16.83 10.16
N LYS A 329 -7.65 17.15 10.22
CA LYS A 329 -8.19 18.48 9.88
C LYS A 329 -7.74 18.96 8.49
N ASN A 330 -7.86 18.10 7.47
CA ASN A 330 -7.50 18.36 6.07
C ASN A 330 -6.03 18.72 5.82
N THR A 331 -5.15 18.38 6.76
CA THR A 331 -3.71 18.57 6.64
C THR A 331 -3.01 17.25 6.91
N LEU A 332 -2.06 16.88 6.05
CA LEU A 332 -1.23 15.70 6.27
C LEU A 332 -0.25 15.98 7.43
N THR A 333 -0.55 15.43 8.60
CA THR A 333 0.12 15.78 9.85
C THR A 333 0.80 14.56 10.46
N THR A 334 2.00 14.75 11.01
CA THR A 334 2.70 13.72 11.78
C THR A 334 2.00 13.53 13.12
N PHE A 335 1.71 12.29 13.48
CA PHE A 335 1.07 11.92 14.73
C PHE A 335 1.82 10.80 15.46
N GLY A 336 1.47 10.64 16.73
CA GLY A 336 2.12 9.70 17.62
C GLY A 336 1.21 9.15 18.71
N ILE A 337 1.84 8.52 19.68
CA ILE A 337 1.20 8.04 20.91
C ILE A 337 1.83 8.77 22.10
N LYS A 338 1.00 9.21 23.04
CA LYS A 338 1.48 9.82 24.29
C LYS A 338 2.27 8.78 25.09
N LYS A 339 3.36 9.19 25.75
CA LYS A 339 4.13 8.30 26.63
C LYS A 339 3.28 7.63 27.68
N GLU A 340 2.36 8.37 28.29
CA GLU A 340 1.45 7.84 29.31
C GLU A 340 0.60 6.67 28.79
N ASP A 341 0.11 6.76 27.55
CA ASP A 341 -0.66 5.70 26.93
C ASP A 341 0.24 4.54 26.50
N ARG A 342 1.43 4.82 25.98
CA ARG A 342 2.42 3.80 25.59
C ARG A 342 2.89 2.94 26.77
N ARG A 343 2.88 3.46 28.01
CA ARG A 343 3.16 2.67 29.23
C ARG A 343 2.16 1.52 29.45
N LYS A 344 1.00 1.54 28.80
CA LYS A 344 -0.01 0.46 28.82
C LYS A 344 0.28 -0.65 27.79
N HIS A 345 1.44 -0.61 27.15
CA HIS A 345 1.90 -1.49 26.07
C HIS A 345 1.17 -1.28 24.74
N ILE A 346 1.83 -1.68 23.64
CA ILE A 346 1.29 -1.60 22.29
C ILE A 346 1.32 -3.01 21.70
N TYR A 347 0.17 -3.48 21.21
CA TYR A 347 0.06 -4.74 20.48
C TYR A 347 -0.09 -4.47 18.98
N ILE A 348 0.86 -4.93 18.18
CA ILE A 348 0.92 -4.67 16.73
C ILE A 348 0.64 -5.97 15.98
N ILE A 349 -0.45 -6.01 15.21
CA ILE A 349 -0.86 -7.16 14.40
C ILE A 349 -0.73 -6.80 12.91
N GLY A 350 -0.07 -7.66 12.13
CA GLY A 350 0.04 -7.48 10.68
C GLY A 350 0.66 -8.70 10.00
N LYS A 351 0.20 -8.98 8.77
CA LYS A 351 0.83 -9.99 7.90
C LYS A 351 2.21 -9.50 7.45
N THR A 352 3.06 -10.41 6.97
CA THR A 352 4.36 -10.02 6.37
C THR A 352 4.14 -9.01 5.24
N GLY A 353 4.97 -7.96 5.21
CA GLY A 353 4.88 -6.89 4.20
C GLY A 353 3.84 -5.80 4.46
N THR A 354 3.10 -5.82 5.58
CA THR A 354 2.12 -4.76 5.89
C THR A 354 2.71 -3.52 6.57
N GLY A 355 4.02 -3.49 6.83
CA GLY A 355 4.72 -2.35 7.43
C GLY A 355 4.91 -2.43 8.95
N LYS A 356 4.78 -3.62 9.56
CA LYS A 356 5.01 -3.83 11.01
C LYS A 356 6.43 -3.40 11.43
N SER A 357 7.46 -3.87 10.73
CA SER A 357 8.85 -3.52 11.05
C SER A 357 9.10 -2.02 10.89
N THR A 358 8.54 -1.40 9.84
CA THR A 358 8.61 0.06 9.62
C THR A 358 7.97 0.85 10.76
N LEU A 359 6.84 0.39 11.28
CA LEU A 359 6.17 1.03 12.43
C LEU A 359 7.07 0.98 13.67
N ILE A 360 7.65 -0.18 13.97
CA ILE A 360 8.55 -0.36 15.13
C ILE A 360 9.82 0.49 14.96
N ALA A 361 10.41 0.49 13.76
CA ALA A 361 11.60 1.29 13.45
C ALA A 361 11.33 2.78 13.70
N ASN A 362 10.23 3.33 13.19
CA ASN A 362 9.88 4.74 13.40
C ASN A 362 9.73 5.08 14.90
N MET A 363 9.12 4.20 15.69
CA MET A 363 9.01 4.39 17.14
C MET A 363 10.39 4.41 17.81
N ALA A 364 11.26 3.44 17.48
CA ALA A 364 12.61 3.35 18.04
C ALA A 364 13.49 4.56 17.66
N ILE A 365 13.40 5.00 16.41
CA ILE A 365 14.11 6.19 15.92
C ILE A 365 13.67 7.44 16.68
N ASN A 366 12.36 7.57 16.95
CA ASN A 366 11.84 8.70 17.70
C ASN A 366 12.33 8.68 19.16
N ASP A 367 12.36 7.51 19.81
CA ASP A 367 12.90 7.34 21.17
C ASP A 367 14.38 7.72 21.25
N MET A 368 15.19 7.24 20.31
CA MET A 368 16.62 7.56 20.26
C MET A 368 16.86 9.08 20.13
N ARG A 369 16.05 9.75 19.30
CA ARG A 369 16.09 11.21 19.14
C ARG A 369 15.68 11.95 20.40
N ASN A 370 14.70 11.43 21.13
CA ASN A 370 14.24 11.97 22.41
C ASN A 370 15.14 11.61 23.60
N ARG A 371 16.33 11.03 23.36
CA ARG A 371 17.29 10.59 24.40
C ARG A 371 16.75 9.48 25.31
N GLU A 372 15.84 8.65 24.79
CA GLU A 372 15.26 7.54 25.54
C GLU A 372 15.98 6.22 25.22
N GLY A 373 16.07 5.33 26.22
CA GLY A 373 16.61 3.98 26.01
C GLY A 373 15.66 3.11 25.20
N VAL A 374 16.18 2.36 24.23
CA VAL A 374 15.40 1.40 23.44
C VAL A 374 16.13 0.05 23.41
N CYS A 375 15.37 -1.04 23.51
CA CYS A 375 15.86 -2.39 23.32
C CYS A 375 14.99 -3.05 22.24
N VAL A 376 15.64 -3.59 21.21
CA VAL A 376 14.99 -4.25 20.07
C VAL A 376 15.47 -5.69 20.02
N ILE A 377 14.53 -6.61 20.02
CA ILE A 377 14.79 -8.04 19.85
C ILE A 377 14.24 -8.43 18.49
N ASP A 378 15.14 -8.72 17.55
CA ASP A 378 14.80 -9.07 16.18
C ASP A 378 15.39 -10.43 15.80
N PRO A 379 14.56 -11.47 15.64
CA PRO A 379 15.01 -12.79 15.21
C PRO A 379 15.57 -12.85 13.77
N HIS A 380 15.26 -11.86 12.93
CA HIS A 380 15.64 -11.86 11.51
C HIS A 380 16.83 -10.93 11.21
N GLY A 381 17.09 -9.94 12.07
CA GLY A 381 18.19 -8.97 11.97
C GLY A 381 17.89 -7.75 11.09
N ASP A 382 16.91 -7.85 10.17
CA ASP A 382 16.61 -6.79 9.19
C ASP A 382 16.11 -5.48 9.84
N LEU A 383 15.35 -5.58 10.93
CA LEU A 383 14.89 -4.42 11.68
C LEU A 383 16.04 -3.78 12.46
N SER A 384 16.89 -4.59 13.09
CA SER A 384 18.02 -4.07 13.88
C SER A 384 19.01 -3.30 13.01
N GLU A 385 19.42 -3.88 11.88
CA GLU A 385 20.28 -3.22 10.88
C GLU A 385 19.68 -1.90 10.40
N THR A 386 18.38 -1.91 10.07
CA THR A 386 17.68 -0.68 9.67
C THR A 386 17.75 0.40 10.75
N ILE A 387 17.64 0.05 12.04
CA ILE A 387 17.64 1.02 13.14
C ILE A 387 19.05 1.59 13.37
N LEU A 388 20.11 0.80 13.17
CA LEU A 388 21.50 1.25 13.31
C LEU A 388 21.83 2.45 12.41
N ASP A 389 21.31 2.46 11.18
CA ASP A 389 21.47 3.58 10.23
C ASP A 389 20.90 4.92 10.73
N TYR A 390 20.01 4.89 11.73
CA TYR A 390 19.35 6.08 12.28
C TYR A 390 19.80 6.46 13.68
N VAL A 391 20.81 5.78 14.23
CA VAL A 391 21.39 6.14 15.52
C VAL A 391 21.96 7.56 15.45
N PRO A 392 21.52 8.50 16.29
CA PRO A 392 22.08 9.84 16.31
C PRO A 392 23.56 9.82 16.70
N SER A 393 24.37 10.68 16.08
CA SER A 393 25.82 10.74 16.32
C SER A 393 26.21 10.90 17.79
N TYR A 394 25.40 11.61 18.58
CA TYR A 394 25.60 11.81 20.02
C TYR A 394 25.30 10.57 20.89
N ARG A 395 24.81 9.47 20.31
CA ARG A 395 24.52 8.20 21.01
C ARG A 395 25.32 7.01 20.50
N LEU A 396 26.24 7.20 19.55
CA LEU A 396 27.01 6.08 18.97
C LEU A 396 27.74 5.27 20.06
N ASN A 397 28.25 5.95 21.09
CA ASN A 397 28.93 5.30 22.22
C ASN A 397 27.98 4.58 23.20
N ASP A 398 26.67 4.77 23.07
CA ASP A 398 25.65 4.13 23.91
C ASP A 398 25.11 2.82 23.26
N VAL A 399 25.50 2.54 22.02
CA VAL A 399 24.94 1.42 21.25
C VAL A 399 25.64 0.12 21.62
N VAL A 400 24.83 -0.88 21.96
CA VAL A 400 25.26 -2.27 22.11
C VAL A 400 24.50 -3.10 21.09
N TYR A 401 25.22 -3.64 20.10
CA TYR A 401 24.68 -4.57 19.12
C TYR A 401 25.10 -5.99 19.51
N LEU A 402 24.11 -6.85 19.75
CA LEU A 402 24.33 -8.23 20.20
C LEU A 402 23.87 -9.19 19.11
N GLU A 403 24.82 -9.76 18.38
CA GLU A 403 24.57 -10.82 17.40
C GLU A 403 25.06 -12.16 17.97
N PRO A 404 24.16 -13.11 18.32
CA PRO A 404 24.55 -14.34 18.99
C PRO A 404 25.50 -15.24 18.23
N PHE A 405 25.64 -15.10 16.91
CA PHE A 405 26.49 -15.96 16.08
C PHE A 405 27.77 -15.27 15.59
N ASP A 406 28.00 -14.01 15.99
CA ASP A 406 29.23 -13.29 15.66
C ASP A 406 30.42 -13.90 16.42
N GLN A 407 31.40 -14.39 15.67
CA GLN A 407 32.62 -14.99 16.21
C GLN A 407 33.75 -13.97 16.38
N GLU A 408 33.67 -12.81 15.72
CA GLU A 408 34.68 -11.75 15.79
C GLU A 408 34.45 -10.86 17.01
N GLN A 409 33.20 -10.59 17.37
CA GLN A 409 32.81 -9.87 18.58
C GLN A 409 31.82 -10.66 19.45
N PRO A 410 32.26 -11.79 20.05
CA PRO A 410 31.41 -12.57 20.94
C PRO A 410 31.04 -11.76 22.18
N PHE A 411 29.79 -11.86 22.62
CA PHE A 411 29.33 -11.27 23.87
C PHE A 411 29.23 -12.31 24.99
N TRP A 412 29.49 -11.87 26.21
CA TRP A 412 29.64 -12.70 27.39
C TRP A 412 28.58 -12.31 28.41
N MET A 413 27.79 -13.27 28.88
CA MET A 413 26.75 -13.05 29.88
C MET A 413 26.71 -14.30 30.76
N ASN A 414 27.07 -14.14 32.04
CA ASN A 414 26.89 -15.21 33.00
C ASN A 414 25.48 -15.10 33.62
N PRO A 415 24.54 -16.01 33.31
CA PRO A 415 23.20 -15.96 33.89
C PRO A 415 23.18 -16.22 35.41
N LEU A 416 24.28 -16.76 35.97
CA LEU A 416 24.47 -16.94 37.41
C LEU A 416 25.16 -15.75 38.10
N GLU A 417 25.44 -14.65 37.39
CA GLU A 417 26.07 -13.48 38.00
C GLU A 417 25.14 -12.82 39.03
N VAL A 418 25.51 -12.91 40.31
CA VAL A 418 24.74 -12.31 41.42
C VAL A 418 25.38 -11.00 41.85
N LYS A 419 24.80 -9.88 41.43
CA LYS A 419 25.19 -8.54 41.93
C LYS A 419 24.56 -8.21 43.29
N ASN A 420 23.38 -8.76 43.58
CA ASN A 420 22.67 -8.57 44.83
C ASN A 420 22.16 -9.93 45.36
N PRO A 421 22.54 -10.35 46.58
CA PRO A 421 22.09 -11.62 47.17
C PRO A 421 20.58 -11.82 47.22
N VAL A 422 19.79 -10.75 47.30
CA VAL A 422 18.31 -10.82 47.31
C VAL A 422 17.74 -11.40 46.00
N HIS A 423 18.48 -11.31 44.89
CA HIS A 423 18.01 -11.77 43.58
C HIS A 423 18.30 -13.25 43.30
N LYS A 424 19.00 -13.97 44.20
CA LYS A 424 19.40 -15.38 43.98
C LYS A 424 18.20 -16.27 43.61
N GLU A 425 17.09 -16.18 44.34
CA GLU A 425 15.90 -16.98 44.05
C GLU A 425 15.23 -16.61 42.72
N LEU A 426 15.22 -15.32 42.36
CA LEU A 426 14.66 -14.84 41.10
C LEU A 426 15.49 -15.35 39.92
N ILE A 427 16.81 -15.30 40.03
CA ILE A 427 17.74 -15.84 39.03
C ILE A 427 17.53 -17.35 38.87
N ALA A 428 17.51 -18.10 39.99
CA ALA A 428 17.29 -19.54 39.95
C ALA A 428 15.95 -19.89 39.30
N SER A 429 14.88 -19.20 39.67
CA SER A 429 13.54 -19.42 39.10
C SER A 429 13.48 -19.05 37.62
N GLY A 430 14.16 -17.98 37.21
CA GLY A 430 14.27 -17.57 35.81
C GLY A 430 14.98 -18.62 34.96
N ILE A 431 16.12 -19.12 35.42
CA ILE A 431 16.89 -20.17 34.73
C ILE A 431 16.05 -21.45 34.61
N VAL A 432 15.47 -21.92 35.72
CA VAL A 432 14.61 -23.11 35.71
C VAL A 432 13.43 -22.93 34.75
N SER A 433 12.80 -21.75 34.71
CA SER A 433 11.71 -21.45 33.78
C SER A 433 12.16 -21.48 32.31
N ILE A 434 13.35 -20.97 32.00
CA ILE A 434 13.93 -21.02 30.64
C ILE A 434 14.12 -22.47 30.21
N PHE A 435 14.79 -23.29 31.04
CA PHE A 435 15.01 -24.70 30.75
C PHE A 435 13.69 -25.48 30.63
N SER A 436 12.71 -25.19 31.49
CA SER A 436 11.38 -25.79 31.44
C SER A 436 10.66 -25.50 30.11
N LYS A 437 10.70 -24.25 29.64
CA LYS A 437 10.11 -23.85 28.36
C LYS A 437 10.83 -24.46 27.17
N LEU A 438 12.16 -24.48 27.17
CA LEU A 438 12.96 -25.04 26.08
C LEU A 438 12.75 -26.55 25.92
N TYR A 439 12.53 -27.27 27.02
CA TYR A 439 12.45 -28.74 27.01
C TYR A 439 11.11 -29.30 27.52
N ALA A 440 10.01 -28.57 27.32
CA ALA A 440 8.69 -28.86 27.88
C ALA A 440 8.23 -30.33 27.71
N TYR A 441 8.51 -30.95 26.55
CA TYR A 441 8.12 -32.33 26.25
C TYR A 441 8.86 -33.41 27.07
N SER A 442 9.98 -33.08 27.70
CA SER A 442 10.79 -34.03 28.48
C SER A 442 11.15 -33.48 29.87
N TRP A 443 10.31 -32.57 30.37
CA TRP A 443 10.44 -31.95 31.68
C TRP A 443 9.68 -32.76 32.73
N GLY A 444 10.29 -32.98 33.89
CA GLY A 444 9.67 -33.76 34.95
C GLY A 444 9.92 -33.17 36.34
N PRO A 445 9.05 -33.43 37.33
CA PRO A 445 9.18 -32.84 38.68
C PRO A 445 10.52 -33.13 39.35
N ARG A 446 11.06 -34.34 39.14
CA ARG A 446 12.38 -34.74 39.68
C ARG A 446 13.53 -33.96 39.05
N LEU A 447 13.48 -33.74 37.74
CA LEU A 447 14.47 -32.95 37.02
C LEU A 447 14.48 -31.52 37.53
N GLU A 448 13.30 -30.90 37.62
CA GLU A 448 13.13 -29.55 38.14
C GLU A 448 13.67 -29.41 39.56
N TYR A 449 13.30 -30.34 40.45
CA TYR A 449 13.75 -30.35 41.83
C TYR A 449 15.28 -30.42 41.94
N ILE A 450 15.93 -31.35 41.24
CA ILE A 450 17.39 -31.49 41.27
C ILE A 450 18.06 -30.27 40.64
N LEU A 451 17.59 -29.82 39.48
CA LEU A 451 18.17 -28.66 38.78
C LEU A 451 18.05 -27.38 39.62
N ARG A 452 16.90 -27.14 40.27
CA ARG A 452 16.72 -25.96 41.14
C ARG A 452 17.73 -25.97 42.28
N ASN A 453 17.92 -27.10 42.95
CA ASN A 453 18.92 -27.22 44.02
C ASN A 453 20.35 -27.02 43.50
N VAL A 454 20.68 -27.56 42.32
CA VAL A 454 21.98 -27.34 41.68
C VAL A 454 22.23 -25.85 41.40
N ILE A 455 21.27 -25.16 40.78
CA ILE A 455 21.41 -23.74 40.45
C ILE A 455 21.54 -22.90 41.73
N LEU A 456 20.71 -23.15 42.74
CA LEU A 456 20.83 -22.45 44.03
C LEU A 456 22.18 -22.68 44.71
N THR A 457 22.70 -23.91 44.64
CA THR A 457 24.03 -24.25 45.17
C THR A 457 25.12 -23.48 44.45
N LEU A 458 25.06 -23.40 43.11
CA LEU A 458 26.04 -22.65 42.32
C LEU A 458 25.95 -21.13 42.59
N LEU A 459 24.77 -20.57 42.84
CA LEU A 459 24.60 -19.15 43.18
C LEU A 459 25.23 -18.75 44.54
N GLU A 460 25.60 -19.71 45.39
CA GLU A 460 26.41 -19.48 46.60
C GLU A 460 27.92 -19.69 46.37
N TYR A 461 28.29 -20.32 45.26
CA TYR A 461 29.68 -20.58 44.93
C TYR A 461 30.31 -19.41 44.14
N PRO A 462 31.47 -18.89 44.54
CA PRO A 462 32.13 -17.79 43.84
C PRO A 462 32.46 -18.13 42.39
N ASN A 463 32.28 -17.17 41.48
CA ASN A 463 32.58 -17.29 40.04
C ASN A 463 31.93 -18.53 39.38
N SER A 464 30.72 -18.89 39.83
CA SER A 464 30.00 -20.03 39.28
C SER A 464 29.42 -19.75 37.89
N THR A 465 29.38 -20.80 37.06
CA THR A 465 28.82 -20.76 35.70
C THR A 465 27.99 -22.01 35.46
N LEU A 466 27.10 -21.99 34.44
CA LEU A 466 26.28 -23.16 34.10
C LEU A 466 27.12 -24.37 33.65
N VAL A 467 28.35 -24.13 33.19
CA VAL A 467 29.34 -25.15 32.84
C VAL A 467 29.67 -26.06 34.02
N MET A 468 29.54 -25.57 35.27
CA MET A 468 29.86 -26.34 36.48
C MET A 468 28.76 -27.32 36.89
N VAL A 469 27.58 -27.27 36.27
CA VAL A 469 26.42 -28.12 36.63
C VAL A 469 26.73 -29.62 36.48
N PRO A 470 27.31 -30.11 35.36
CA PRO A 470 27.65 -31.53 35.21
C PRO A 470 28.67 -31.99 36.25
N ASP A 471 29.68 -31.16 36.55
CA ASP A 471 30.73 -31.47 37.53
C ASP A 471 30.16 -31.54 38.95
N LEU A 472 29.26 -30.63 39.32
CA LEU A 472 28.61 -30.63 40.64
C LEU A 472 27.79 -31.91 40.86
N LEU A 473 27.15 -32.42 39.80
CA LEU A 473 26.38 -33.66 39.83
C LEU A 473 27.30 -34.90 39.84
N ALA A 474 28.32 -34.96 38.98
CA ALA A 474 29.10 -36.18 38.76
C ALA A 474 30.34 -36.31 39.67
N ASP A 475 31.09 -35.23 39.91
CA ASP A 475 32.35 -35.27 40.67
C ASP A 475 32.10 -34.98 42.17
N SER A 476 32.27 -36.03 43.00
CA SER A 476 32.14 -35.90 44.46
C SER A 476 33.18 -34.97 45.08
N ASN A 477 34.40 -34.92 44.54
CA ASN A 477 35.46 -34.06 45.06
C ASN A 477 35.17 -32.59 44.77
N PHE A 478 34.73 -32.27 43.54
CA PHE A 478 34.26 -30.93 43.20
C PHE A 478 33.06 -30.53 44.06
N ARG A 479 32.06 -31.41 44.19
CA ARG A 479 30.90 -31.15 45.04
C ARG A 479 31.26 -30.85 46.49
N GLN A 480 32.15 -31.63 47.12
CA GLN A 480 32.59 -31.36 48.49
C GLN A 480 33.27 -29.99 48.62
N ARG A 481 34.09 -29.57 47.63
CA ARG A 481 34.69 -28.23 47.61
C ARG A 481 33.65 -27.11 47.52
N VAL A 482 32.60 -27.29 46.71
CA VAL A 482 31.50 -26.33 46.60
C VAL A 482 30.72 -26.25 47.91
N LEU A 483 30.39 -27.39 48.54
CA LEU A 483 29.61 -27.43 49.79
C LEU A 483 30.33 -26.79 50.99
N LEU A 484 31.66 -26.66 50.97
CA LEU A 484 32.40 -25.89 51.99
C LEU A 484 32.10 -24.38 51.96
N LYS A 485 31.51 -23.89 50.86
CA LYS A 485 31.19 -22.47 50.64
C LYS A 485 29.68 -22.17 50.69
N VAL A 486 28.84 -23.20 50.79
CA VAL A 486 27.38 -23.07 50.83
C VAL A 486 26.95 -22.92 52.29
N GLU A 487 26.25 -21.84 52.63
CA GLU A 487 25.78 -21.54 53.99
C GLU A 487 24.40 -22.13 54.26
N ASP A 488 23.57 -22.29 53.22
CA ASP A 488 22.20 -22.79 53.35
C ASP A 488 22.18 -24.25 53.81
N LYS A 489 21.64 -24.47 55.02
CA LYS A 489 21.49 -25.79 55.64
C LYS A 489 20.55 -26.70 54.85
N ILE A 490 19.56 -26.16 54.14
CA ILE A 490 18.62 -26.92 53.32
C ILE A 490 19.37 -27.49 52.10
N LEU A 491 20.18 -26.67 51.43
CA LEU A 491 21.01 -27.13 50.32
C LEU A 491 22.04 -28.17 50.79
N GLN A 492 22.70 -27.95 51.93
CA GLN A 492 23.61 -28.94 52.52
C GLN A 492 22.90 -30.27 52.81
N ASN A 493 21.67 -30.22 53.33
CA ASN A 493 20.87 -31.41 53.61
C ASN A 493 20.52 -32.17 52.33
N PHE A 494 20.06 -31.48 51.29
CA PHE A 494 19.78 -32.07 49.97
C PHE A 494 21.00 -32.85 49.46
N TRP A 495 22.18 -32.25 49.48
CA TRP A 495 23.38 -32.91 48.97
C TRP A 495 23.82 -34.10 49.82
N ARG A 496 23.91 -33.95 51.14
CA ARG A 496 24.49 -34.96 52.03
C ARG A 496 23.53 -36.11 52.36
N ASN A 497 22.25 -35.80 52.51
CA ASN A 497 21.25 -36.76 53.02
C ASN A 497 20.33 -37.31 51.94
N GLU A 498 20.15 -36.61 50.82
CA GLU A 498 19.26 -37.08 49.73
C GLU A 498 20.08 -37.51 48.51
N TYR A 499 20.88 -36.61 47.94
CA TYR A 499 21.62 -36.85 46.71
C TYR A 499 22.75 -37.88 46.91
N ASP A 500 23.63 -37.69 47.90
CA ASP A 500 24.78 -38.58 48.11
C ASP A 500 24.36 -40.00 48.51
N LYS A 501 23.28 -40.14 49.30
CA LYS A 501 22.72 -41.44 49.72
C LYS A 501 21.90 -42.16 48.65
N MET A 502 21.65 -41.52 47.51
CA MET A 502 20.89 -42.12 46.41
C MET A 502 21.66 -43.32 45.82
N HIS A 503 20.95 -44.43 45.60
CA HIS A 503 21.53 -45.65 45.00
C HIS A 503 22.19 -45.31 43.64
N PRO A 504 23.41 -45.82 43.33
CA PRO A 504 24.20 -45.38 42.17
C PRO A 504 23.44 -45.43 40.84
N ARG A 505 22.66 -46.50 40.63
CA ARG A 505 21.82 -46.65 39.43
C ARG A 505 20.75 -45.56 39.32
N LEU A 506 20.03 -45.30 40.41
CA LEU A 506 18.97 -44.29 40.45
C LEU A 506 19.56 -42.88 40.29
N LYS A 507 20.75 -42.63 40.85
CA LYS A 507 21.48 -41.36 40.70
C LYS A 507 21.83 -41.10 39.24
N SER A 508 22.39 -42.10 38.55
CA SER A 508 22.71 -41.99 37.12
C SER A 508 21.47 -41.72 36.26
N GLU A 509 20.38 -42.46 36.50
CA GLU A 509 19.09 -42.25 35.81
C GLU A 509 18.49 -40.86 36.08
N ALA A 510 18.63 -40.33 37.31
CA ALA A 510 18.08 -39.03 37.69
C ALA A 510 18.86 -37.84 37.12
N ILE A 511 20.18 -37.93 36.97
CA ILE A 511 21.00 -36.82 36.46
C ILE A 511 21.16 -36.81 34.94
N ALA A 512 21.04 -37.95 34.27
CA ALA A 512 21.22 -38.04 32.81
C ALA A 512 20.35 -37.03 32.03
N PRO A 513 19.06 -36.81 32.36
CA PRO A 513 18.25 -35.80 31.69
C PRO A 513 18.76 -34.36 31.87
N ILE A 514 19.34 -34.05 33.04
CA ILE A 514 19.91 -32.73 33.35
C ILE A 514 21.20 -32.52 32.57
N GLN A 515 22.10 -33.51 32.63
CA GLN A 515 23.36 -33.49 31.89
C GLN A 515 23.14 -33.37 30.38
N ASN A 516 22.13 -34.06 29.82
CA ASN A 516 21.80 -33.93 28.40
C ASN A 516 21.34 -32.52 28.03
N LYS A 517 20.45 -31.90 28.84
CA LYS A 517 19.88 -30.58 28.55
C LYS A 517 20.86 -29.43 28.80
N VAL A 518 21.54 -29.46 29.94
CA VAL A 518 22.57 -28.46 30.27
C VAL A 518 23.80 -28.67 29.39
N GLY A 519 24.18 -29.92 29.13
CA GLY A 519 25.26 -30.26 28.20
C GLY A 519 25.01 -29.73 26.79
N GLN A 520 23.80 -29.85 26.25
CA GLN A 520 23.47 -29.24 24.94
C GLN A 520 23.66 -27.72 24.92
N PHE A 521 23.35 -27.04 26.03
CA PHE A 521 23.55 -25.59 26.17
C PHE A 521 25.05 -25.24 26.26
N VAL A 522 25.81 -25.98 27.06
CA VAL A 522 27.24 -25.75 27.33
C VAL A 522 28.15 -26.23 26.17
N MET A 523 27.74 -27.21 25.37
CA MET A 523 28.58 -27.77 24.29
C MET A 523 28.61 -26.91 23.02
N SER A 524 27.69 -25.96 22.83
CA SER A 524 27.75 -25.02 21.70
C SER A 524 28.97 -24.09 21.86
N PRO A 525 29.95 -24.07 20.94
CA PRO A 525 31.14 -23.19 21.04
C PRO A 525 30.78 -21.70 21.17
N THR A 526 29.69 -21.30 20.52
CA THR A 526 29.10 -19.96 20.55
C THR A 526 28.53 -19.60 21.93
N ILE A 527 27.97 -20.57 22.66
CA ILE A 527 27.42 -20.39 24.02
C ILE A 527 28.49 -20.63 25.10
N ARG A 528 29.51 -21.44 24.79
CA ARG A 528 30.71 -21.58 25.63
C ARG A 528 31.50 -20.28 25.74
N GLY A 529 31.40 -19.44 24.70
CA GLY A 529 31.67 -18.02 24.77
C GLY A 529 30.91 -17.41 25.94
N PHE A 530 29.60 -17.20 25.79
CA PHE A 530 28.69 -16.70 26.85
C PHE A 530 29.04 -17.01 28.33
N ASP A 531 29.38 -18.25 28.66
CA ASP A 531 29.64 -18.73 30.04
C ASP A 531 31.13 -18.70 30.48
N GLY A 532 32.09 -18.36 29.61
CA GLY A 532 33.51 -18.65 29.85
C GLY A 532 34.52 -17.61 29.38
N SER A 533 34.76 -16.55 30.16
CA SER A 533 36.03 -15.84 30.11
C SER A 533 36.39 -15.19 31.46
N HIS A 534 37.13 -15.93 32.28
CA HIS A 534 38.30 -15.32 32.90
C HIS A 534 39.31 -15.13 31.78
N VAL A 535 39.69 -13.88 31.47
CA VAL A 535 40.92 -13.40 30.83
C VAL A 535 40.57 -12.18 29.94
N HIS A 536 41.25 -11.08 30.27
CA HIS A 536 41.32 -9.75 29.63
C HIS A 536 40.41 -8.63 30.16
N HIS A 537 41.10 -7.54 30.47
CA HIS A 537 40.69 -6.29 31.10
C HIS A 537 39.92 -5.37 30.16
#